data_AF-A0A3Q1MFV3-F1
#
_entry.id   AF-A0A3Q1MFV3-F1
#
_cell.length_a   1.000
_cell.length_b   1.000
_cell.length_c   1.000
_cell.angle_alpha   90.00
_cell.angle_beta   90.00
_cell.angle_gamma   90.00
#
_symmetry.space_group_name_H-M   'P 1'
#
loop_
_entity.id
_entity.type
_entity.pdbx_description
1 polymer ?
#
loop_
_entity_poly.entity_id
_entity_poly.type
_entity_poly.pdbx_seq_one_letter_code
_entity_poly.pdbx_strand_id
1 'polypeptide(L)'
;MYTCAKFVSTPSLIRRTSTLLSRSLSAVVSHSSLAVVPRPLTTSLTPSRSFQTSAISRDIDTAAKFIGAGAATVGVAGSGAGIGTVFGSLIIGYARNPSLKQQLFSYAILGFALSEAMGLFCLMVAFLILFAV
;
A
#
# COMPACT_ATOMS: atom_id res chain seq x y z
N MET A 1 38.51 13.67 2.32
CA MET A 1 37.49 14.43 1.56
C MET A 1 36.12 13.87 1.94
N TYR A 2 35.46 14.53 2.90
CA TYR A 2 34.10 14.23 3.34
C TYR A 2 33.36 15.58 3.42
N THR A 3 32.32 15.78 2.61
CA THR A 3 31.36 16.89 2.75
C THR A 3 30.10 16.26 3.35
N CYS A 4 29.72 16.55 4.60
CA CYS A 4 29.14 17.80 5.10
C CYS A 4 28.00 18.34 4.21
N ALA A 5 26.79 17.82 4.41
CA ALA A 5 25.56 18.55 4.17
C ALA A 5 24.54 18.20 5.26
N LYS A 6 24.57 19.01 6.33
CA LYS A 6 23.60 19.09 7.40
C LYS A 6 22.79 20.36 7.11
N PHE A 7 21.52 20.24 6.73
CA PHE A 7 20.59 21.38 6.72
C PHE A 7 19.16 20.85 6.93
N VAL A 8 18.69 20.84 8.19
CA VAL A 8 17.76 21.83 8.78
C VAL A 8 16.31 21.40 8.64
N SER A 9 15.73 21.16 9.81
CA SER A 9 14.32 20.97 10.11
C SER A 9 13.42 22.06 9.50
N THR A 10 12.37 21.64 8.79
CA THR A 10 11.15 22.43 8.59
C THR A 10 9.93 21.52 8.73
N PRO A 11 9.17 21.60 9.83
CA PRO A 11 7.86 20.97 9.94
C PRO A 11 6.82 21.98 9.44
N SER A 12 6.51 22.00 8.14
CA SER A 12 5.50 22.94 7.62
C SER A 12 4.66 22.44 6.43
N LEU A 13 4.51 21.12 6.26
CA LEU A 13 3.64 20.55 5.22
C LEU A 13 2.50 19.65 5.76
N ILE A 14 2.04 19.97 6.97
CA ILE A 14 0.72 19.58 7.47
C ILE A 14 -0.20 20.79 7.29
N ARG A 15 -1.39 20.59 6.70
CA ARG A 15 -2.56 21.49 6.69
C ARG A 15 -2.69 22.48 5.51
N ARG A 16 -2.73 22.02 4.25
CA ARG A 16 -3.18 22.91 3.16
C ARG A 16 -3.81 22.26 1.92
N THR A 17 -4.68 21.27 2.10
CA THR A 17 -5.52 20.74 0.99
C THR A 17 -6.99 20.50 1.37
N SER A 18 -7.49 21.10 2.45
CA SER A 18 -8.85 20.85 2.97
C SER A 18 -9.67 22.13 3.19
N THR A 19 -9.65 23.09 2.27
CA THR A 19 -10.51 24.30 2.34
C THR A 19 -11.07 24.80 0.99
N LEU A 20 -10.96 24.03 -0.11
CA LEU A 20 -11.41 24.46 -1.44
C LEU A 20 -12.75 23.86 -1.90
N LEU A 21 -13.58 23.36 -0.97
CA LEU A 21 -14.93 22.86 -1.30
C LEU A 21 -16.04 23.36 -0.36
N SER A 22 -15.73 24.27 0.58
CA SER A 22 -16.71 24.78 1.56
C SER A 22 -17.17 26.23 1.34
N ARG A 23 -16.82 26.88 0.21
CA ARG A 23 -17.29 28.24 -0.11
C ARG A 23 -17.96 28.31 -1.48
N SER A 24 -19.24 27.99 -1.53
CA SER A 24 -20.25 28.36 -2.55
C SER A 24 -21.57 27.73 -2.08
N LEU A 25 -22.68 28.38 -1.69
CA LEU A 25 -23.12 29.76 -1.68
C LEU A 25 -24.02 29.94 -0.44
N SER A 26 -23.79 30.99 0.33
CA SER A 26 -24.79 31.58 1.23
C SER A 26 -24.79 33.08 0.97
N ALA A 27 -25.97 33.68 1.05
CA ALA A 27 -26.30 35.11 0.92
C ALA A 27 -26.60 35.63 -0.49
N VAL A 28 -27.88 35.67 -0.84
CA VAL A 28 -28.50 36.91 -1.34
C VAL A 28 -29.79 37.12 -0.54
N VAL A 29 -29.72 38.02 0.43
CA VAL A 29 -30.88 38.72 1.01
C VAL A 29 -31.10 39.96 0.15
N SER A 30 -32.31 40.13 -0.38
CA SER A 30 -32.84 41.47 -0.71
C SER A 30 -34.36 41.45 -0.73
N HIS A 31 -34.91 42.48 -0.11
CA HIS A 31 -36.31 42.72 0.20
C HIS A 31 -37.21 42.95 -1.03
N SER A 32 -38.50 42.64 -0.80
CA SER A 32 -39.73 43.30 -1.28
C SER A 32 -40.47 42.77 -2.52
N SER A 33 -41.78 42.53 -2.28
CA SER A 33 -42.94 42.76 -3.16
C SER A 33 -43.64 41.53 -3.77
N LEU A 34 -44.77 41.19 -3.12
CA LEU A 34 -46.08 40.81 -3.72
C LEU A 34 -46.08 40.22 -5.14
N ALA A 35 -46.28 38.91 -5.24
CA ALA A 35 -47.13 38.30 -6.27
C ALA A 35 -47.53 36.87 -5.85
N VAL A 36 -48.81 36.71 -5.52
CA VAL A 36 -49.48 35.42 -5.34
C VAL A 36 -49.52 34.70 -6.70
N VAL A 37 -48.85 33.54 -6.78
CA VAL A 37 -49.09 32.56 -7.84
C VAL A 37 -49.28 31.20 -7.15
N PRO A 38 -50.47 30.57 -7.23
CA PRO A 38 -50.64 29.21 -6.74
C PRO A 38 -49.97 28.26 -7.76
N ARG A 39 -48.71 27.92 -7.51
CA ARG A 39 -47.97 26.92 -8.30
C ARG A 39 -48.44 25.53 -7.87
N PRO A 40 -48.96 24.68 -8.78
CA PRO A 40 -49.46 23.37 -8.40
C PRO A 40 -48.34 22.50 -7.84
N LEU A 41 -48.71 21.80 -6.76
CA LEU A 41 -47.95 20.89 -5.93
C LEU A 41 -47.31 19.77 -6.77
N THR A 42 -46.15 20.03 -7.36
CA THR A 42 -45.27 18.99 -7.91
C THR A 42 -44.26 18.65 -6.84
N THR A 43 -44.64 17.77 -5.93
CA THR A 43 -43.72 17.05 -5.03
C THR A 43 -42.71 16.31 -5.89
N SER A 44 -41.55 16.93 -6.12
CA SER A 44 -40.39 16.26 -6.69
C SER A 44 -39.92 15.21 -5.68
N LEU A 45 -40.43 13.99 -5.80
CA LEU A 45 -39.84 12.80 -5.23
C LEU A 45 -38.47 12.65 -5.88
N THR A 46 -37.43 13.29 -5.35
CA THR A 46 -36.06 12.84 -5.58
C THR A 46 -36.03 11.40 -5.10
N PRO A 47 -35.84 10.40 -5.98
CA PRO A 47 -35.64 9.05 -5.53
C PRO A 47 -34.26 9.07 -4.87
N SER A 48 -34.21 9.20 -3.55
CA SER A 48 -33.03 8.79 -2.80
C SER A 48 -32.92 7.29 -3.06
N ARG A 49 -32.19 6.91 -4.11
CA ARG A 49 -31.74 5.54 -4.29
C ARG A 49 -30.83 5.29 -3.10
N SER A 50 -31.42 4.84 -1.99
CA SER A 50 -30.67 4.23 -0.91
C SER A 50 -29.88 3.13 -1.58
N PHE A 51 -28.55 3.30 -1.62
CA PHE A 51 -27.64 2.29 -2.09
C PHE A 51 -27.82 1.10 -1.15
N GLN A 52 -28.73 0.20 -1.52
CA GLN A 52 -29.12 -0.97 -0.76
C GLN A 52 -27.97 -1.97 -0.87
N THR A 53 -26.93 -1.73 -0.09
CA THR A 53 -25.81 -2.63 0.08
C THR A 53 -26.16 -3.59 1.18
N SER A 54 -26.96 -4.60 0.81
CA SER A 54 -26.98 -5.83 1.57
C SER A 54 -25.56 -6.41 1.58
N ALA A 55 -24.81 -6.16 2.66
CA ALA A 55 -23.48 -6.71 3.02
C ALA A 55 -22.20 -5.83 2.92
N ILE A 56 -22.26 -4.51 3.15
CA ILE A 56 -21.07 -3.60 3.12
C ILE A 56 -19.84 -4.13 3.89
N SER A 57 -20.01 -4.75 5.07
CA SER A 57 -18.86 -5.13 5.88
C SER A 57 -18.01 -6.25 5.26
N ARG A 58 -18.61 -7.19 4.51
CA ARG A 58 -17.84 -8.33 3.99
C ARG A 58 -16.95 -7.98 2.80
N ASP A 59 -17.38 -7.02 1.98
CA ASP A 59 -16.64 -6.64 0.77
C ASP A 59 -15.36 -5.87 1.12
N ILE A 60 -15.41 -5.00 2.14
CA ILE A 60 -14.24 -4.24 2.60
C ILE A 60 -13.21 -5.18 3.22
N ASP A 61 -13.63 -6.12 4.06
CA ASP A 61 -12.72 -7.10 4.67
C ASP A 61 -12.05 -7.96 3.60
N THR A 62 -12.80 -8.39 2.59
CA THR A 62 -12.27 -9.19 1.46
C THR A 62 -11.29 -8.37 0.62
N ALA A 63 -11.61 -7.10 0.31
CA ALA A 63 -10.70 -6.20 -0.39
C ALA A 63 -9.42 -5.94 0.41
N ALA A 64 -9.54 -5.74 1.73
CA ALA A 64 -8.41 -5.51 2.62
C ALA A 64 -7.49 -6.75 2.69
N LYS A 65 -8.05 -7.97 2.69
CA LYS A 65 -7.27 -9.22 2.62
C LYS A 65 -6.42 -9.30 1.36
N PHE A 66 -6.98 -9.00 0.18
CA PHE A 66 -6.21 -9.05 -1.06
C PHE A 66 -5.09 -8.00 -1.11
N ILE A 67 -5.36 -6.78 -0.62
CA ILE A 67 -4.33 -5.74 -0.52
C ILE A 67 -3.24 -6.13 0.49
N GLY A 68 -3.64 -6.63 1.67
CA GLY A 68 -2.72 -7.05 2.72
C GLY A 68 -1.86 -8.25 2.29
N ALA A 69 -2.46 -9.26 1.67
CA ALA A 69 -1.76 -10.41 1.13
C ALA A 69 -0.75 -9.98 0.04
N GLY A 70 -1.16 -9.11 -0.89
CA GLY A 70 -0.27 -8.56 -1.91
C GLY A 70 0.90 -7.78 -1.30
N ALA A 71 0.63 -6.89 -0.35
CA ALA A 71 1.68 -6.13 0.34
C ALA A 71 2.65 -7.03 1.13
N ALA A 72 2.14 -8.11 1.74
CA ALA A 72 2.96 -9.06 2.47
C ALA A 72 3.98 -9.77 1.56
N THR A 73 3.66 -10.04 0.28
CA THR A 73 4.57 -10.72 -0.66
C THR A 73 5.82 -9.91 -1.04
N VAL A 74 5.86 -8.61 -0.78
CA VAL A 74 7.02 -7.75 -1.11
C VAL A 74 8.30 -8.25 -0.41
N GLY A 75 8.18 -8.91 0.74
CA GLY A 75 9.32 -9.51 1.44
C GLY A 75 10.06 -10.59 0.65
N VAL A 76 9.43 -11.24 -0.34
CA VAL A 76 10.08 -12.24 -1.21
C VAL A 76 11.18 -11.61 -2.07
N ALA A 77 11.06 -10.32 -2.40
CA ALA A 77 12.11 -9.59 -3.10
C ALA A 77 13.44 -9.58 -2.31
N GLY A 78 13.37 -9.54 -0.98
CA GLY A 78 14.53 -9.65 -0.10
C GLY A 78 15.22 -11.01 -0.21
N SER A 79 14.45 -12.11 -0.29
CA SER A 79 15.01 -13.45 -0.53
C SER A 79 15.68 -13.52 -1.90
N GLY A 80 15.02 -13.02 -2.97
CA GLY A 80 15.60 -13.00 -4.31
C GLY A 80 16.92 -12.22 -4.38
N ALA A 81 16.99 -11.05 -3.74
CA ALA A 81 18.23 -10.29 -3.61
C ALA A 81 19.29 -11.07 -2.82
N GLY A 82 18.91 -11.68 -1.69
CA GLY A 82 19.79 -12.52 -0.87
C GLY A 82 20.43 -13.65 -1.68
N ILE A 83 19.62 -14.42 -2.39
CA ILE A 83 20.07 -15.53 -3.25
C ILE A 83 21.06 -15.02 -4.32
N GLY A 84 20.74 -13.91 -4.97
CA GLY A 84 21.63 -13.27 -5.95
C GLY A 84 23.00 -12.90 -5.35
N THR A 85 23.02 -12.36 -4.14
CA THR A 85 24.29 -12.02 -3.46
C THR A 85 25.09 -13.23 -3.02
N VAL A 86 24.43 -14.31 -2.58
CA VAL A 86 25.07 -15.58 -2.19
C VAL A 86 25.74 -16.22 -3.39
N PHE A 87 25.02 -16.39 -4.51
CA PHE A 87 25.58 -16.97 -5.72
C PHE A 87 26.62 -16.05 -6.39
N GLY A 88 26.43 -14.73 -6.35
CA GLY A 88 27.43 -13.78 -6.84
C GLY A 88 28.75 -13.89 -6.08
N SER A 89 28.68 -13.98 -4.75
CA SER A 89 29.87 -14.17 -3.89
C SER A 89 30.50 -15.55 -4.07
N LEU A 90 29.69 -16.59 -4.33
CA LEU A 90 30.18 -17.93 -4.64
C LEU A 90 31.03 -17.94 -5.90
N ILE A 91 30.57 -17.32 -6.99
CA ILE A 91 31.32 -17.28 -8.26
C ILE A 91 32.66 -16.55 -8.08
N ILE A 92 32.65 -15.41 -7.38
CA ILE A 92 33.87 -14.65 -7.09
C ILE A 92 34.82 -15.48 -6.21
N GLY A 93 34.29 -16.17 -5.19
CA GLY A 93 35.08 -17.05 -4.32
C GLY A 93 35.68 -18.24 -5.08
N TYR A 94 34.90 -18.86 -5.97
CA TYR A 94 35.33 -19.96 -6.82
C TYR A 94 36.43 -19.54 -7.80
N ALA A 95 36.28 -18.35 -8.40
CA ALA A 95 37.27 -17.79 -9.32
C ALA A 95 38.63 -17.50 -8.64
N ARG A 96 38.62 -17.20 -7.33
CA ARG A 96 39.85 -16.95 -6.57
C ARG A 96 40.56 -18.23 -6.16
N ASN A 97 39.82 -19.22 -5.65
CA ASN A 97 40.40 -20.46 -5.11
C ASN A 97 39.54 -21.69 -5.47
N PRO A 98 39.74 -22.29 -6.66
CA PRO A 98 38.91 -23.40 -7.15
C PRO A 98 39.10 -24.70 -6.37
N SER A 99 40.18 -24.85 -5.60
CA SER A 99 40.46 -26.03 -4.76
C SER A 99 39.43 -26.22 -3.64
N LEU A 100 38.83 -25.14 -3.14
CA LEU A 100 37.86 -25.16 -2.03
C LEU A 100 36.40 -25.28 -2.51
N LYS A 101 36.17 -25.64 -3.78
CA LYS A 101 34.85 -25.64 -4.41
C LYS A 101 33.76 -26.35 -3.62
N GLN A 102 34.06 -27.52 -3.06
CA GLN A 102 33.04 -28.35 -2.41
C GLN A 102 32.55 -27.72 -1.11
N GLN A 103 33.48 -27.14 -0.35
CA GLN A 103 33.17 -26.45 0.90
C GLN A 103 32.44 -25.13 0.63
N LEU A 104 32.92 -24.34 -0.33
CA LEU A 104 32.25 -23.09 -0.74
C LEU A 104 30.83 -23.34 -1.26
N PHE A 105 30.64 -24.39 -2.07
CA PHE A 105 29.32 -24.76 -2.56
C PHE A 105 28.40 -25.20 -1.42
N SER A 106 28.90 -25.97 -0.45
CA SER A 106 28.12 -26.36 0.73
C SER A 106 27.66 -25.15 1.55
N TYR A 107 28.53 -24.15 1.75
CA TYR A 107 28.15 -22.89 2.42
C TYR A 107 27.18 -22.05 1.60
N ALA A 108 27.32 -22.01 0.27
CA ALA A 108 26.39 -21.30 -0.59
C ALA A 108 24.99 -21.94 -0.59
N ILE A 109 24.89 -23.27 -0.60
CA ILE A 109 23.60 -23.96 -0.49
C ILE A 109 22.97 -23.75 0.88
N LEU A 110 23.76 -23.71 1.95
CA LEU A 110 23.27 -23.34 3.28
C LEU A 110 22.72 -21.91 3.29
N GLY A 111 23.46 -20.94 2.71
CA GLY A 111 23.00 -19.56 2.57
C GLY A 111 21.74 -19.42 1.71
N PHE A 112 21.67 -20.16 0.60
CA PHE A 112 20.49 -20.25 -0.26
C PHE A 112 19.28 -20.77 0.52
N ALA A 113 19.42 -21.88 1.23
CA ALA A 113 18.34 -22.48 2.01
C ALA A 113 17.82 -21.55 3.11
N LEU A 114 18.70 -20.81 3.78
CA LEU A 114 18.30 -19.82 4.78
C LEU A 114 17.57 -18.62 4.15
N SER A 115 18.03 -18.14 2.99
CA SER A 115 17.37 -17.08 2.25
C SER A 115 15.97 -17.52 1.79
N GLU A 116 15.87 -18.72 1.20
CA GLU A 116 14.59 -19.32 0.79
C GLU A 116 13.65 -19.53 1.97
N ALA A 117 14.15 -19.98 3.13
CA ALA A 117 13.32 -20.13 4.32
C ALA A 117 12.64 -18.82 4.72
N MET A 118 13.35 -17.68 4.61
CA MET A 118 12.77 -16.36 4.88
C MET A 118 11.78 -15.92 3.80
N GLY A 119 12.06 -16.22 2.53
CA GLY A 119 11.13 -15.96 1.42
C GLY A 119 9.82 -16.76 1.55
N LEU A 120 9.93 -18.06 1.85
CA LEU A 120 8.78 -18.94 2.08
C LEU A 120 8.03 -18.57 3.36
N PHE A 121 8.72 -18.11 4.40
CA PHE A 121 8.06 -17.56 5.59
C PHE A 121 7.20 -16.34 5.26
N CYS A 122 7.71 -15.43 4.43
CA CYS A 122 6.96 -14.28 3.94
C CYS A 122 5.72 -14.71 3.11
N LEU A 123 5.86 -15.69 2.22
CA LEU A 123 4.71 -16.25 1.49
C LEU A 123 3.71 -16.98 2.38
N MET A 124 4.18 -17.67 3.42
CA MET A 124 3.33 -18.34 4.40
C MET A 124 2.41 -17.32 5.09
N VAL A 125 2.95 -16.17 5.49
CA VAL A 125 2.15 -15.08 6.08
C VAL A 125 1.15 -14.51 5.06
N ALA A 126 1.57 -14.32 3.80
CA ALA A 126 0.68 -13.85 2.75
C ALA A 126 -0.50 -14.81 2.52
N PHE A 127 -0.26 -16.12 2.52
CA PHE A 127 -1.31 -17.13 2.40
C PHE A 127 -2.21 -17.22 3.63
N LEU A 128 -1.68 -17.01 4.85
CA LEU A 128 -2.53 -16.88 6.04
C LEU A 128 -3.49 -15.70 5.91
N ILE A 129 -3.03 -14.54 5.42
CA ILE A 129 -3.89 -13.37 5.22
C ILE A 129 -4.96 -13.62 4.14
N LEU A 130 -4.63 -14.40 3.10
CA LEU A 130 -5.56 -14.68 2.00
C LEU A 130 -6.61 -15.74 2.36
N PHE A 131 -6.22 -16.80 3.06
CA PHE A 131 -7.06 -18.01 3.21
C PHE A 131 -7.45 -18.34 4.65
N ALA A 132 -6.77 -17.80 5.67
CA ALA A 132 -7.00 -18.19 7.06
C ALA A 132 -7.57 -17.05 7.93
N VAL A 133 -7.21 -15.80 7.65
CA VAL A 133 -7.83 -14.59 8.20
C VAL A 133 -9.05 -14.26 7.37
#